data_AF-A0A807LFT1-F1
#
_entry.id   AF-A0A807LFT1-F1
#
_cell.length_a   1.000
_cell.length_b   1.000
_cell.length_c   1.000
_cell.angle_alpha   90.00
_cell.angle_beta   90.00
_cell.angle_gamma   90.00
#
_symmetry.space_group_name_H-M   'P 1'
#
loop_
_entity.id
_entity.type
_entity.pdbx_description
1 polymer ?
#
loop_
_entity_poly.entity_id
_entity_poly.type
_entity_poly.pdbx_seq_one_letter_code
_entity_poly.pdbx_strand_id
1 'polypeptide(L)' 'MSKMTEFERGVFYAAYLICELHDQPTIAADVIREANMDGCKIIELDDCEYHVLRKLNSSEGLQLRTR' A
#
# COMPACT_ATOMS: atom_id res chain seq x y z
N MET A 1 19.69 3.46 5.68
CA MET A 1 18.24 3.31 5.44
C MET A 1 18.06 2.12 4.51
N SER A 2 17.25 1.14 4.87
CA SER A 2 17.01 -0.04 4.00
C SER A 2 16.05 0.36 2.89
N LYS A 3 16.42 0.11 1.63
CA LYS A 3 15.52 0.19 0.48
C LYS A 3 14.44 -0.89 0.61
N MET A 4 13.25 -0.58 0.10
CA MET A 4 12.17 -1.56 -0.05
C MET A 4 12.61 -2.72 -0.95
N THR A 5 12.35 -3.95 -0.52
CA THR A 5 12.60 -5.19 -1.27
C THR A 5 11.60 -5.36 -2.41
N GLU A 6 11.90 -6.27 -3.36
CA GLU A 6 10.98 -6.58 -4.46
C GLU A 6 9.65 -7.18 -3.98
N PHE A 7 9.69 -8.00 -2.92
CA PHE A 7 8.48 -8.56 -2.33
C PHE A 7 7.57 -7.45 -1.77
N GLU A 8 8.14 -6.53 -0.99
CA GLU A 8 7.39 -5.40 -0.41
C GLU A 8 6.78 -4.51 -1.49
N ARG A 9 7.54 -4.21 -2.57
CA ARG A 9 7.01 -3.50 -3.75
C ARG A 9 5.86 -4.26 -4.39
N GLY A 10 6.01 -5.58 -4.56
CA GLY A 10 4.97 -6.43 -5.14
C GLY A 10 3.67 -6.40 -4.35
N VAL A 11 3.73 -6.41 -3.02
CA VAL A 11 2.55 -6.31 -2.15
C VAL A 11 1.84 -4.97 -2.35
N PHE A 12 2.57 -3.86 -2.37
CA PHE A 12 1.98 -2.54 -2.59
C PHE A 12 1.42 -2.37 -4.00
N TYR A 13 2.10 -2.90 -5.01
CA TYR A 13 1.61 -2.88 -6.38
C TYR A 13 0.31 -3.69 -6.53
N ALA A 14 0.21 -4.85 -5.86
CA ALA A 14 -1.02 -5.62 -5.84
C ALA A 14 -2.18 -4.83 -5.19
N ALA A 15 -1.94 -4.21 -4.04
CA ALA A 15 -2.94 -3.37 -3.37
C ALA A 15 -3.38 -2.16 -4.22
N TYR A 16 -2.43 -1.54 -4.94
CA TYR A 16 -2.71 -0.48 -5.90
C TYR A 16 -3.64 -0.96 -7.03
N LEU A 17 -3.33 -2.11 -7.66
CA LEU A 17 -4.16 -2.67 -8.74
C LEU A 17 -5.56 -3.03 -8.26
N ILE A 18 -5.69 -3.58 -7.04
CA ILE A 18 -7.00 -3.89 -6.45
C ILE A 18 -7.84 -2.61 -6.28
N CYS A 19 -7.23 -1.52 -5.82
CA CYS A 19 -7.92 -0.23 -5.72
C CYS A 19 -8.33 0.30 -7.09
N GLU A 20 -7.39 0.41 -8.02
CA GLU A 20 -7.63 1.10 -9.30
C GLU A 20 -8.50 0.31 -10.28
N LEU A 21 -8.39 -1.02 -10.29
CA LEU A 21 -9.06 -1.85 -11.30
C LEU A 21 -10.36 -2.48 -10.79
N HIS A 22 -10.51 -2.62 -9.46
CA HIS A 22 -11.62 -3.36 -8.88
C HIS A 22 -12.45 -2.55 -7.87
N ASP A 23 -11.99 -1.36 -7.45
CA ASP A 23 -12.66 -0.52 -6.44
C ASP A 23 -12.95 -1.32 -5.15
N GLN A 24 -11.98 -2.14 -4.72
CA GLN A 24 -12.07 -3.00 -3.53
C GLN A 24 -11.05 -2.57 -2.46
N PRO A 25 -11.22 -1.40 -1.81
CA PRO A 25 -10.23 -0.88 -0.85
C PRO A 25 -10.05 -1.80 0.36
N THR A 26 -11.12 -2.40 0.89
CA THR A 26 -11.01 -3.32 2.03
C THR A 26 -10.14 -4.55 1.71
N ILE A 27 -10.31 -5.14 0.52
CA ILE A 27 -9.48 -6.27 0.08
C ILE A 27 -8.01 -5.83 -0.08
N ALA A 28 -7.77 -4.64 -0.64
CA ALA A 28 -6.42 -4.09 -0.76
C ALA A 28 -5.74 -3.88 0.61
N ALA A 29 -6.48 -3.40 1.61
CA ALA A 29 -5.99 -3.24 2.96
C ALA A 29 -5.71 -4.58 3.66
N ASP A 30 -6.56 -5.58 3.45
CA ASP A 30 -6.34 -6.93 4.00
C ASP A 30 -5.06 -7.56 3.43
N VAL A 31 -4.80 -7.42 2.13
CA VAL A 31 -3.52 -7.86 1.52
C VAL A 31 -2.32 -7.23 2.23
N ILE A 32 -2.38 -5.94 2.55
CA ILE A 32 -1.29 -5.25 3.26
C ILE A 32 -1.13 -5.77 4.70
N ARG A 33 -2.23 -5.98 5.43
CA ARG A 33 -2.19 -6.47 6.81
C ARG A 33 -1.68 -7.91 6.89
N GLU A 34 -2.23 -8.79 6.07
CA GLU A 34 -1.87 -10.22 6.05
C GLU A 34 -0.43 -10.43 5.57
N ALA A 35 0.09 -9.53 4.73
CA ALA A 35 1.50 -9.51 4.35
C ALA A 35 2.43 -8.94 5.45
N ASN A 36 1.91 -8.55 6.61
CA ASN A 36 2.63 -7.85 7.69
C ASN A 36 3.31 -6.54 7.21
N MET A 37 2.67 -5.85 6.27
CA MET A 37 3.17 -4.61 5.67
C MET A 37 2.53 -3.35 6.27
N ASP A 38 1.62 -3.51 7.22
CA ASP A 38 1.09 -2.37 7.96
C ASP A 38 2.23 -1.69 8.78
N GLY A 39 2.27 -0.35 8.77
CA GLY A 39 3.40 0.40 9.33
C GLY A 39 4.58 0.63 8.38
N CYS A 40 4.59 0.02 7.19
CA CYS A 40 5.68 0.22 6.23
C CYS A 40 5.67 1.62 5.61
N LYS A 41 6.85 2.05 5.14
CA LYS A 41 7.05 3.37 4.54
C LYS A 41 6.82 3.29 3.04
N ILE A 42 5.90 4.10 2.52
CA ILE A 42 5.53 4.07 1.09
C ILE A 42 6.10 5.23 0.28
N ILE A 43 6.96 6.07 0.85
CA ILE A 43 7.47 7.28 0.16
C ILE A 43 8.38 7.00 -1.05
N GLU A 44 8.82 5.74 -1.22
CA GLU A 44 9.75 5.29 -2.27
C GLU A 44 9.01 4.60 -3.44
N LEU A 45 7.68 4.50 -3.35
CA LEU A 45 6.79 4.07 -4.42
C LEU A 45 6.67 5.16 -5.48
N ASP A 46 6.16 4.80 -6.65
CA ASP A 46 5.87 5.81 -7.66
C ASP A 46 4.71 6.73 -7.24
N ASP A 47 4.59 7.88 -7.90
CA ASP A 47 3.63 8.91 -7.50
C ASP A 47 2.17 8.44 -7.59
N CYS A 48 1.84 7.56 -8.53
CA CYS A 48 0.51 7.01 -8.72
C CYS A 48 0.19 6.01 -7.60
N GLU A 49 1.06 5.02 -7.39
CA GLU A 49 0.98 4.05 -6.29
C GLU A 49 0.85 4.76 -4.94
N TYR A 50 1.73 5.74 -4.69
CA TYR A 50 1.74 6.52 -3.46
C TYR A 50 0.41 7.23 -3.21
N HIS A 51 -0.16 7.88 -4.23
CA HIS A 51 -1.41 8.62 -4.08
C HIS A 51 -2.58 7.71 -3.73
N VAL A 52 -2.69 6.56 -4.40
CA VAL A 52 -3.75 5.59 -4.15
C VAL A 52 -3.58 4.98 -2.76
N LEU A 53 -2.38 4.51 -2.42
CA LEU A 53 -2.12 3.87 -1.13
C LEU A 53 -2.23 4.84 0.04
N ARG A 54 -1.95 6.14 -0.15
CA ARG A 54 -2.20 7.18 0.86
C ARG A 54 -3.70 7.37 1.13
N LYS A 55 -4.54 7.31 0.09
CA LYS A 55 -6.00 7.37 0.25
C LYS A 55 -6.50 6.12 0.95
N LEU A 56 -6.07 4.95 0.51
CA LEU A 56 -6.36 3.66 1.13
C LEU A 56 -5.99 3.66 2.62
N ASN A 57 -4.81 4.19 2.96
CA ASN A 57 -4.34 4.32 4.33
C ASN A 57 -5.34 5.07 5.22
N SER A 58 -5.90 6.16 4.69
CA SER A 58 -6.85 7.00 5.41
C SER A 58 -8.26 6.37 5.47
N SER A 59 -8.70 5.67 4.43
CA SER A 59 -10.05 5.09 4.37
C SER A 59 -10.19 3.80 5.19
N GLU A 60 -9.17 2.93 5.16
CA GLU A 60 -9.21 1.62 5.81
C GLU A 60 -8.48 1.60 7.16
N GLY A 61 -7.98 2.75 7.64
CA GLY A 61 -7.34 2.87 8.95
C GLY A 61 -6.02 2.10 9.07
N LEU A 62 -5.25 2.00 7.97
CA LEU A 62 -3.90 1.46 8.01
C LEU A 62 -2.95 2.45 8.71
N GLN A 63 -1.76 1.97 9.06
CA GLN A 63 -0.70 2.71 9.73
C GLN A 63 0.51 2.94 8.80
N LEU A 64 0.30 2.97 7.48
CA LEU A 64 1.37 3.22 6.52
C LEU A 64 2.02 4.58 6.78
N ARG A 65 3.34 4.61 6.77
CA ARG A 65 4.11 5.83 7.01
C ARG A 65 4.19 6.66 5.74
N THR A 66 3.34 7.68 5.67
CA THR A 66 3.35 8.74 4.66
C THR A 66 4.22 9.92 5.12
N ARG A 67 4.50 10.88 4.23
CA ARG A 67 5.20 12.12 4.62
C ARG A 67 4.37 12.98 5.57
#